data_AF-A0A1V4Z4Z0-F1
#
_entry.id   AF-A0A1V4Z4Z0-F1
#
_cell.length_a   1.000
_cell.length_b   1.000
_cell.length_c   1.000
_cell.angle_alpha   90.00
_cell.angle_beta   90.00
_cell.angle_gamma   90.00
#
_symmetry.space_group_name_H-M   'P 1'
#
loop_
_entity.id
_entity.type
_entity.pdbx_description
1 polymer ?
#
loop_
_entity_poly.entity_id
_entity_poly.type
_entity_poly.pdbx_seq_one_letter_code
_entity_poly.pdbx_strand_id
1 'polypeptide(L)'
;MTRDMTFLAPLTNDPIPLSWDDARPLDLDLSALGRSPAEGVSFTELPPAASKAKSYTSWEKEFQGWLARSQALDLWWSPSLERLSNPGERESDFRIRLQLASREVTDDGMEKLRKKYAPKYAALDERIRKAQITKEKEQEQARSQKYQTAMTLGSSILGAMVGRKASTAASRSAKQLSRSSKEKQDVEYAKENLEALKQQRDRLEEEFQAEVRALSARIDPLTEKLETLSIKPTKTNITTKLLALVWNPNP
;
A
#
# COMPACT_ATOMS: atom_id res chain seq x y z
N MET A 1 21.80 4.77 10.56
CA MET A 1 21.54 6.20 10.31
C MET A 1 22.55 7.00 11.13
N THR A 2 23.26 7.94 10.52
CA THR A 2 24.29 8.76 11.18
C THR A 2 24.13 10.21 10.75
N ARG A 3 24.37 11.15 11.66
CA ARG A 3 24.40 12.59 11.38
C ARG A 3 25.72 13.14 11.89
N ASP A 4 26.45 13.82 11.02
CA ASP A 4 27.67 14.54 11.41
C ASP A 4 27.30 15.91 11.96
N MET A 5 28.01 16.33 13.01
CA MET A 5 27.80 17.64 13.65
C MET A 5 29.14 18.22 14.06
N THR A 6 29.28 19.53 13.90
CA THR A 6 30.46 20.29 14.29
C THR A 6 30.02 21.39 15.25
N PHE A 7 30.79 21.56 16.33
CA PHE A 7 30.52 22.54 17.37
C PHE A 7 31.79 23.31 17.71
N LEU A 8 31.60 24.57 18.11
CA LEU A 8 32.65 25.44 18.60
C LEU A 8 32.27 25.91 20.01
N ALA A 9 33.20 25.80 20.96
CA ALA A 9 33.00 26.27 22.32
C ALA A 9 34.13 27.25 22.70
N PRO A 10 33.82 28.34 23.43
CA PRO A 10 34.83 29.28 23.89
C PRO A 10 35.74 28.65 24.94
N LEU A 11 37.02 29.01 24.91
CA LEU A 11 38.00 28.60 25.91
C LEU A 11 38.46 29.83 26.71
N THR A 12 38.30 29.80 28.03
CA THR A 12 38.61 30.92 28.92
C THR A 12 39.73 30.58 29.91
N ASN A 13 40.17 31.58 30.67
CA ASN A 13 41.14 31.45 31.77
C ASN A 13 40.46 31.28 33.15
N ASP A 14 39.15 31.00 33.17
CA ASP A 14 38.38 30.82 34.40
C ASP A 14 38.68 29.46 35.06
N PRO A 15 38.25 29.24 36.32
CA PRO A 15 38.41 27.94 36.99
C PRO A 15 37.82 26.76 36.21
N ILE A 16 36.78 27.00 35.40
CA ILE A 16 36.24 26.06 34.42
C ILE A 16 36.59 26.63 33.03
N PRO A 17 37.70 26.20 32.42
CA PRO A 17 38.21 26.84 31.21
C PRO A 17 37.39 26.51 29.96
N LEU A 18 36.64 25.41 29.97
CA LEU A 18 35.80 24.97 28.85
C LEU A 18 34.46 24.44 29.39
N SER A 19 33.36 24.93 28.85
CA SER A 19 32.02 24.41 29.07
C SER A 19 31.36 24.12 27.72
N TRP A 20 30.94 22.87 27.52
CA TRP A 20 30.21 22.49 26.30
C TRP A 20 28.78 23.03 26.27
N ASP A 21 28.25 23.52 27.39
CA ASP A 21 26.95 24.20 27.40
C ASP A 21 27.01 25.55 26.67
N ASP A 22 28.19 26.15 26.53
CA ASP A 22 28.43 27.37 25.75
C ASP A 22 28.78 27.07 24.28
N ALA A 23 28.71 25.80 23.86
CA ALA A 23 29.02 25.39 22.50
C ALA A 23 27.94 25.83 21.51
N ARG A 24 28.36 26.27 20.33
CA ARG A 24 27.50 26.67 19.22
C ARG A 24 27.74 25.78 18.01
N PRO A 25 26.69 25.41 17.25
CA PRO A 25 26.86 24.67 16.02
C PRO A 25 27.66 25.52 15.02
N LEU A 26 28.59 24.87 14.32
CA LEU A 26 29.42 25.50 13.29
C LEU A 26 29.24 24.73 11.99
N ASP A 27 28.76 25.41 10.95
CA ASP A 27 28.70 24.84 9.60
C ASP A 27 30.06 25.01 8.91
N LEU A 28 30.94 24.03 9.14
CA LEU A 28 32.29 24.00 8.59
C LEU A 28 32.60 22.58 8.11
N ASP A 29 33.00 22.48 6.84
CA ASP A 29 33.61 21.26 6.34
C ASP A 29 35.03 21.13 6.93
N LEU A 30 35.30 20.02 7.61
CA LEU A 30 36.61 19.71 8.18
C LEU A 30 37.71 19.71 7.13
N SER A 31 37.38 19.46 5.85
CA SER A 31 38.34 19.52 4.74
C SER A 31 38.87 20.93 4.46
N ALA A 32 38.14 21.97 4.89
CA ALA A 32 38.52 23.37 4.74
C ALA A 32 39.55 23.83 5.81
N LEU A 33 39.85 23.01 6.81
CA LEU A 33 40.84 23.33 7.83
C LEU A 33 42.26 23.23 7.28
N GLY A 34 42.96 24.36 7.24
CA GLY A 34 44.38 24.44 6.91
C GLY A 34 45.27 23.90 8.04
N ARG A 35 46.41 23.29 7.68
CA ARG A 35 47.45 22.87 8.65
C ARG A 35 48.35 24.01 9.10
N SER A 36 48.38 25.10 8.35
CA SER A 36 49.15 26.30 8.63
C SER A 36 48.18 27.49 8.72
N PRO A 37 48.47 28.47 9.58
CA PRO A 37 47.68 29.69 9.60
C PRO A 37 47.82 30.49 8.31
N ALA A 38 46.80 31.28 8.02
CA ALA A 38 46.88 32.28 6.97
C ALA A 38 47.95 33.31 7.33
N GLU A 39 48.70 33.77 6.31
CA GLU A 39 49.73 34.79 6.49
C GLU A 39 49.13 36.09 7.02
N GLY A 40 49.85 36.76 7.93
CA GLY A 40 49.44 38.06 8.49
C GLY A 40 48.38 38.00 9.60
N VAL A 41 47.97 36.82 10.06
CA VAL A 41 47.01 36.68 11.17
C VAL A 41 47.75 36.63 12.51
N SER A 42 47.28 37.42 13.48
CA SER A 42 47.75 37.37 14.87
C SER A 42 46.88 36.44 15.71
N PHE A 43 47.47 35.86 16.75
CA PHE A 43 46.78 34.93 17.64
C PHE A 43 46.63 35.53 19.04
N THR A 44 45.49 35.26 19.67
CA THR A 44 45.30 35.55 21.09
C THR A 44 46.17 34.62 21.94
N GLU A 45 46.51 35.07 23.15
CA GLU A 45 47.26 34.25 24.11
C GLU A 45 46.57 32.91 24.37
N LEU A 46 47.38 31.86 24.48
CA LEU A 46 46.91 30.49 24.69
C LEU A 46 46.55 30.28 26.17
N PRO A 47 45.29 29.93 26.50
CA PRO A 47 44.94 29.57 27.87
C PRO A 47 45.80 28.41 28.40
N PRO A 48 46.31 28.46 29.65
CA PRO A 48 47.17 27.39 30.20
C PRO A 48 46.54 26.00 30.24
N ALA A 49 45.20 25.91 30.22
CA ALA A 49 44.50 24.64 30.12
C ALA A 49 44.68 23.98 28.74
N ALA A 50 44.83 24.77 27.68
CA ALA A 50 44.96 24.34 26.28
C ALA A 50 46.34 23.75 25.95
N SER A 51 47.36 24.02 26.76
CA SER A 51 48.71 23.48 26.57
C SER A 51 48.90 22.08 27.17
N LYS A 52 47.92 21.57 27.92
CA LYS A 52 47.98 20.27 28.60
C LYS A 52 47.27 19.19 27.76
N ALA A 53 48.00 18.18 27.29
CA ALA A 53 47.43 17.07 26.51
C ALA A 53 46.27 16.35 27.24
N LYS A 54 46.37 16.18 28.57
CA LYS A 54 45.34 15.53 29.39
C LYS A 54 43.99 16.29 29.39
N SER A 55 44.01 17.61 29.16
CA SER A 55 42.79 18.42 29.06
C SER A 55 41.92 17.93 27.89
N TYR A 56 42.51 17.70 26.72
CA TYR A 56 41.78 17.26 25.53
C TYR A 56 41.10 15.90 25.71
N THR A 57 41.74 14.94 26.38
CA THR A 57 41.11 13.65 26.70
C THR A 57 39.93 13.80 27.67
N SER A 58 39.97 14.78 28.59
CA SER A 58 38.84 15.10 29.46
C SER A 58 37.71 15.78 28.67
N TRP A 59 38.07 16.81 27.92
CA TRP A 59 37.14 17.59 27.11
C TRP A 59 36.42 16.75 26.06
N GLU A 60 37.09 15.78 25.44
CA GLU A 60 36.47 14.84 24.51
C GLU A 60 35.40 13.98 25.19
N LYS A 61 35.68 13.44 26.39
CA LYS A 61 34.70 12.66 27.16
C LYS A 61 33.53 13.52 27.62
N GLU A 62 33.80 14.75 28.02
CA GLU A 62 32.79 15.73 28.39
C GLU A 62 31.93 16.11 27.19
N PHE A 63 32.53 16.29 26.01
CA PHE A 63 31.86 16.58 24.74
C PHE A 63 30.89 15.46 24.35
N GLN A 64 31.35 14.20 24.36
CA GLN A 64 30.50 13.03 24.11
C GLN A 64 29.35 12.94 25.13
N GLY A 65 29.63 13.24 26.40
CA GLY A 65 28.61 13.28 27.45
C GLY A 65 27.62 14.43 27.30
N TRP A 66 28.06 15.58 26.80
CA TRP A 66 27.19 16.70 26.47
C TRP A 66 26.32 16.37 25.26
N LEU A 67 26.88 15.88 24.16
CA LEU A 67 26.13 15.45 22.96
C LEU A 67 25.02 14.44 23.31
N ALA A 68 25.31 13.45 24.15
CA ALA A 68 24.33 12.46 24.60
C ALA A 68 23.15 13.07 25.40
N ARG A 69 23.36 14.22 26.03
CA ARG A 69 22.35 14.90 26.87
C ARG A 69 21.61 16.01 26.11
N SER A 70 22.31 16.74 25.24
CA SER A 70 21.80 17.94 24.58
C SER A 70 21.25 17.67 23.18
N GLN A 71 21.72 16.63 22.50
CA GLN A 71 21.33 16.37 21.12
C GLN A 71 20.26 15.28 21.02
N ALA A 72 19.42 15.43 20.01
CA ALA A 72 18.51 14.41 19.55
C ALA A 72 18.51 14.37 18.01
N LEU A 73 18.16 13.22 17.46
CA LEU A 73 17.90 13.05 16.05
C LEU A 73 16.40 12.91 15.85
N ASP A 74 15.80 13.97 15.32
CA ASP A 74 14.39 13.99 14.99
C ASP A 74 14.17 13.47 13.57
N LEU A 75 13.27 12.51 13.44
CA LEU A 75 12.91 11.86 12.19
C LEU A 75 11.40 11.90 12.01
N TRP A 76 10.96 11.95 10.76
CA TRP A 76 9.54 11.85 10.42
C TRP A 76 9.15 10.39 10.25
N TRP A 77 8.02 10.01 10.83
CA TRP A 77 7.41 8.70 10.72
C TRP A 77 6.08 8.80 9.99
N SER A 78 5.88 7.92 9.00
CA SER A 78 4.60 7.70 8.32
C SER A 78 3.98 6.43 8.89
N PRO A 79 2.91 6.54 9.71
CA PRO A 79 2.23 5.36 10.27
C PRO A 79 1.57 4.47 9.21
N SER A 80 1.03 5.06 8.14
CA SER A 80 0.30 4.31 7.10
C SER A 80 1.22 3.48 6.20
N LEU A 81 2.43 3.99 5.94
CA LEU A 81 3.42 3.31 5.08
C LEU A 81 4.52 2.62 5.88
N GLU A 82 4.54 2.79 7.21
CA GLU A 82 5.55 2.27 8.11
C GLU A 82 6.98 2.65 7.68
N ARG A 83 7.15 3.92 7.28
CA ARG A 83 8.44 4.46 6.80
C ARG A 83 8.97 5.57 7.69
N LEU A 84 10.29 5.61 7.82
CA LEU A 84 11.04 6.63 8.54
C LEU A 84 11.83 7.51 7.56
N SER A 85 11.95 8.80 7.88
CA SER A 85 12.77 9.74 7.12
C SER A 85 14.26 9.48 7.31
N ASN A 86 15.07 10.06 6.43
CA ASN A 86 16.50 10.14 6.61
C ASN A 86 16.86 11.23 7.64
N PRO A 87 18.05 11.14 8.30
CA PRO A 87 18.56 12.20 9.16
C PRO A 87 18.62 13.55 8.44
N GLY A 88 17.98 14.57 9.00
CA GLY A 88 17.98 15.93 8.42
C GLY A 88 17.14 16.09 7.14
N GLU A 89 16.40 15.06 6.73
CA GLU A 89 15.49 15.14 5.59
C GLU A 89 14.36 16.14 5.87
N ARG A 90 14.14 17.07 4.94
CA ARG A 90 13.00 17.99 5.03
C ARG A 90 11.71 17.20 4.84
N GLU A 91 10.65 17.62 5.53
CA GLU A 91 9.34 16.97 5.43
C GLU A 91 8.87 16.87 3.97
N SER A 92 9.10 17.91 3.15
CA SER A 92 8.75 17.92 1.73
C SER A 92 9.42 16.81 0.93
N ASP A 93 10.72 16.58 1.18
CA ASP A 93 11.51 15.58 0.46
C ASP A 93 11.08 14.17 0.89
N PHE A 94 10.80 14.00 2.19
CA PHE A 94 10.26 12.75 2.72
C PHE A 94 8.88 12.43 2.12
N ARG A 95 7.98 13.42 2.00
CA ARG A 95 6.66 13.23 1.37
C ARG A 95 6.76 12.80 -0.09
N ILE A 96 7.71 13.32 -0.87
CA ILE A 96 7.97 12.87 -2.24
C ILE A 96 8.34 11.37 -2.26
N ARG A 97 9.20 10.93 -1.32
CA ARG A 97 9.56 9.52 -1.16
C ARG A 97 8.36 8.65 -0.77
N LEU A 98 7.49 9.14 0.12
CA LEU A 98 6.27 8.43 0.52
C LEU A 98 5.27 8.28 -0.64
N GLN A 99 5.18 9.25 -1.55
CA GLN A 99 4.35 9.12 -2.76
C GLN A 99 4.77 7.93 -3.62
N LEU A 100 6.08 7.73 -3.80
CA LEU A 100 6.58 6.58 -4.54
C LEU A 100 6.24 5.27 -3.82
N ALA A 101 6.51 5.20 -2.51
CA ALA A 101 6.19 4.02 -1.70
C ALA A 101 4.68 3.69 -1.68
N SER A 102 3.82 4.72 -1.68
CA SER A 102 2.36 4.53 -1.75
C SER A 102 1.92 3.89 -3.05
N ARG A 103 2.57 4.22 -4.18
CA ARG A 103 2.27 3.59 -5.46
C ARG A 103 2.66 2.12 -5.45
N GLU A 104 3.85 1.80 -4.95
CA GLU A 104 4.32 0.42 -4.80
C GLU A 104 3.36 -0.42 -3.95
N VAL A 105 2.92 0.10 -2.79
CA VAL A 105 1.96 -0.58 -1.91
C VAL A 105 0.61 -0.76 -2.59
N THR A 106 0.16 0.24 -3.35
CA THR A 106 -1.10 0.16 -4.10
C THR A 106 -1.02 -0.87 -5.22
N ASP A 107 0.06 -0.90 -5.99
CA ASP A 107 0.28 -1.85 -7.07
C ASP A 107 0.36 -3.29 -6.53
N ASP A 108 1.13 -3.51 -5.47
CA ASP A 108 1.21 -4.80 -4.77
C ASP A 108 -0.16 -5.23 -4.21
N GLY A 109 -0.91 -4.29 -3.64
CA GLY A 109 -2.27 -4.52 -3.14
C GLY A 109 -3.23 -4.93 -4.27
N MET A 110 -3.18 -4.21 -5.40
CA MET A 110 -3.98 -4.50 -6.59
C MET A 110 -3.65 -5.88 -7.18
N GLU A 111 -2.38 -6.26 -7.22
CA GLU A 111 -1.97 -7.57 -7.72
C GLU A 111 -2.43 -8.70 -6.79
N LYS A 112 -2.38 -8.50 -5.46
CA LYS A 112 -2.93 -9.45 -4.48
C LYS A 112 -4.45 -9.60 -4.63
N LEU A 113 -5.16 -8.49 -4.82
CA LEU A 113 -6.60 -8.45 -5.11
C LEU A 113 -6.92 -9.22 -6.39
N ARG A 114 -6.17 -8.96 -7.47
CA ARG A 114 -6.31 -9.68 -8.74
C ARG A 114 -6.13 -11.19 -8.55
N LYS A 115 -5.07 -11.61 -7.87
CA LYS A 115 -4.81 -13.04 -7.58
C LYS A 115 -5.91 -13.69 -6.72
N LYS A 116 -6.47 -12.95 -5.76
CA LYS A 116 -7.55 -13.43 -4.88
C LYS A 116 -8.88 -13.63 -5.63
N TYR A 117 -9.21 -12.74 -6.57
CA TYR A 117 -10.52 -12.73 -7.23
C TYR A 117 -10.53 -13.43 -8.60
N ALA A 118 -9.42 -13.46 -9.33
CA ALA A 118 -9.32 -14.13 -10.64
C ALA A 118 -9.87 -15.57 -10.67
N PRO A 119 -9.53 -16.49 -9.74
CA PRO A 119 -10.08 -17.84 -9.77
C PRO A 119 -11.59 -17.88 -9.49
N LYS A 120 -12.12 -16.94 -8.70
CA LYS A 120 -13.56 -16.86 -8.39
C LYS A 120 -14.36 -16.43 -9.61
N TYR A 121 -13.88 -15.41 -10.34
CA TYR A 121 -14.47 -14.99 -11.61
C TYR A 121 -14.41 -16.12 -12.63
N ALA A 122 -13.26 -16.78 -12.81
CA ALA A 122 -13.12 -17.88 -13.75
C ALA A 122 -14.11 -19.03 -13.47
N ALA A 123 -14.32 -19.36 -12.18
CA ALA A 123 -15.29 -20.38 -11.78
C ALA A 123 -16.74 -19.97 -12.07
N LEU A 124 -17.12 -18.71 -11.80
CA LEU A 124 -18.47 -18.21 -12.08
C LEU A 124 -18.73 -18.04 -13.58
N ASP A 125 -17.78 -17.49 -14.33
CA ASP A 125 -17.88 -17.30 -15.78
C ASP A 125 -18.03 -18.64 -16.50
N GLU A 126 -17.29 -19.68 -16.08
CA GLU A 126 -17.46 -21.02 -16.65
C GLU A 126 -18.82 -21.64 -16.31
N ARG A 127 -19.37 -21.39 -15.11
CA ARG A 127 -20.73 -21.81 -14.74
C ARG A 127 -21.80 -21.08 -15.55
N ILE A 128 -21.64 -19.77 -15.73
CA ILE A 128 -22.51 -18.93 -16.57
C ILE A 128 -22.49 -19.44 -18.01
N ARG A 129 -21.31 -19.71 -18.57
CA ARG A 129 -21.15 -20.26 -19.93
C ARG A 129 -21.91 -21.58 -20.08
N LYS A 130 -21.74 -22.51 -19.13
CA LYS A 130 -22.47 -23.79 -19.12
C LYS A 130 -23.99 -23.58 -19.02
N ALA A 131 -24.46 -22.72 -18.11
CA ALA A 131 -25.87 -22.43 -17.95
C ALA A 131 -26.49 -21.78 -19.20
N GLN A 132 -25.73 -20.94 -19.91
CA GLN A 132 -26.16 -20.34 -21.16
C GLN A 132 -26.32 -21.37 -22.28
N ILE A 133 -25.37 -22.31 -22.42
CA ILE A 133 -25.47 -23.44 -23.36
C ILE A 133 -26.68 -24.31 -23.03
N THR A 134 -26.91 -24.64 -21.75
CA THR A 134 -28.09 -25.41 -21.34
C THR A 134 -29.38 -24.68 -21.70
N LYS A 135 -29.49 -23.38 -21.39
CA LYS A 135 -30.65 -22.57 -21.76
C LYS A 135 -30.91 -22.58 -23.26
N GLU A 136 -29.88 -22.43 -24.09
CA GLU A 136 -30.02 -22.44 -25.56
C GLU A 136 -30.53 -23.80 -26.04
N LYS A 137 -29.98 -24.90 -25.53
CA LYS A 137 -30.43 -26.27 -25.85
C LYS A 137 -31.90 -26.50 -25.48
N GLU A 138 -32.31 -26.14 -24.25
CA GLU A 138 -33.70 -26.28 -23.81
C GLU A 138 -34.65 -25.42 -24.65
N GLN A 139 -34.22 -24.22 -25.06
CA GLN A 139 -35.00 -23.36 -25.95
C GLN A 139 -35.18 -23.96 -27.35
N GLU A 140 -34.14 -24.57 -27.92
CA GLU A 140 -34.21 -25.25 -29.21
C GLU A 140 -35.10 -26.50 -29.17
N GLN A 141 -35.02 -27.30 -28.10
CA GLN A 141 -35.90 -28.45 -27.89
C GLN A 141 -37.37 -28.05 -27.79
N ALA A 142 -37.67 -27.04 -26.96
CA ALA A 142 -39.02 -26.50 -26.85
C ALA A 142 -39.54 -25.89 -28.18
N ARG A 143 -38.66 -25.33 -29.03
CA ARG A 143 -39.03 -24.81 -30.37
C ARG A 143 -39.29 -25.94 -31.36
N SER A 144 -38.39 -26.92 -31.47
CA SER A 144 -38.51 -28.05 -32.41
C SER A 144 -39.73 -28.94 -32.12
N GLN A 145 -40.05 -29.19 -30.85
CA GLN A 145 -41.27 -29.91 -30.46
C GLN A 145 -42.55 -29.13 -30.76
N LYS A 146 -42.53 -27.79 -30.67
CA LYS A 146 -43.65 -26.96 -31.13
C LYS A 146 -43.87 -27.09 -32.64
N TYR A 147 -42.81 -27.14 -33.44
CA TYR A 147 -42.92 -27.40 -34.88
C TYR A 147 -43.48 -28.80 -35.18
N GLN A 148 -43.03 -29.84 -34.48
CA GLN A 148 -43.58 -31.21 -34.63
C GLN A 148 -45.05 -31.30 -34.18
N THR A 149 -45.43 -30.61 -33.11
CA THR A 149 -46.82 -30.55 -32.62
C THR A 149 -47.71 -29.76 -33.59
N ALA A 150 -47.24 -28.66 -34.15
CA ALA A 150 -47.95 -27.89 -35.17
C ALA A 150 -48.11 -28.68 -36.48
N MET A 151 -47.10 -29.45 -36.88
CA MET A 151 -47.14 -30.32 -38.07
C MET A 151 -48.09 -31.52 -37.89
N THR A 152 -48.22 -32.05 -36.67
CA THR A 152 -49.16 -33.14 -36.34
C THR A 152 -50.61 -32.65 -36.21
N LEU A 153 -50.80 -31.38 -35.81
CA LEU A 153 -52.12 -30.73 -35.82
C LEU A 153 -52.55 -30.26 -37.23
N GLY A 154 -51.64 -30.27 -38.21
CA GLY A 154 -51.89 -29.87 -39.59
C GLY A 154 -52.53 -30.93 -40.51
N SER A 155 -52.87 -32.13 -40.02
CA SER A 155 -53.45 -33.20 -40.85
C SER A 155 -54.70 -33.88 -40.30
N SER A 156 -55.29 -33.39 -39.19
CA SER A 156 -56.42 -34.08 -38.52
C SER A 156 -57.70 -33.26 -38.34
N ILE A 157 -57.88 -32.12 -39.03
CA ILE A 157 -59.16 -31.37 -39.00
C ILE A 157 -60.14 -31.80 -40.13
N LEU A 158 -59.87 -32.88 -40.85
CA LEU A 158 -60.85 -33.48 -41.77
C LEU A 158 -60.93 -35.00 -41.58
N GLY A 159 -61.63 -35.44 -40.52
CA GLY A 159 -61.80 -36.87 -40.28
C GLY A 159 -62.76 -37.22 -39.16
N ALA A 160 -63.90 -36.54 -39.03
CA ALA A 160 -64.95 -36.95 -38.10
C ALA A 160 -66.36 -36.50 -38.53
N MET A 161 -66.75 -36.79 -39.77
CA MET A 161 -68.10 -37.26 -40.07
C MET A 161 -67.95 -38.61 -40.73
N VAL A 162 -68.24 -39.68 -39.98
CA VAL A 162 -68.76 -41.00 -40.40
C VAL A 162 -68.55 -41.91 -39.18
N GLY A 163 -69.66 -42.28 -38.55
CA GLY A 163 -69.66 -43.10 -37.36
C GLY A 163 -69.31 -44.57 -37.65
N ARG A 164 -68.63 -45.20 -36.70
CA ARG A 164 -69.08 -46.41 -35.99
C ARG A 164 -68.00 -46.83 -35.00
N LYS A 165 -68.44 -47.02 -33.76
CA LYS A 165 -67.90 -47.87 -32.69
C LYS A 165 -66.45 -48.35 -32.87
N ALA A 166 -65.53 -47.78 -32.09
CA ALA A 166 -64.30 -48.47 -31.68
C ALA A 166 -63.97 -48.11 -30.23
N SER A 167 -63.90 -49.17 -29.44
CA SER A 167 -63.53 -49.26 -28.03
C SER A 167 -62.09 -48.83 -27.75
N THR A 168 -61.86 -48.29 -26.55
CA THR A 168 -60.60 -48.29 -25.80
C THR A 168 -59.40 -47.59 -26.44
N ALA A 169 -59.39 -46.25 -26.46
CA ALA A 169 -58.16 -45.47 -26.67
C ALA A 169 -58.17 -44.12 -25.95
N ALA A 170 -58.66 -44.07 -24.70
CA ALA A 170 -58.77 -42.81 -23.94
C ALA A 170 -57.48 -42.37 -23.21
N SER A 171 -56.30 -42.94 -23.51
CA SER A 171 -55.10 -42.73 -22.67
C SER A 171 -53.92 -42.00 -23.33
N ARG A 172 -54.03 -41.50 -24.57
CA ARG A 172 -52.89 -40.86 -25.27
C ARG A 172 -52.89 -39.33 -25.28
N SER A 173 -54.02 -38.66 -25.10
CA SER A 173 -54.12 -37.20 -25.22
C SER A 173 -53.79 -36.44 -23.92
N ALA A 174 -53.88 -37.06 -22.74
CA ALA A 174 -53.52 -36.42 -21.46
C ALA A 174 -51.99 -36.32 -21.23
N LYS A 175 -51.19 -37.25 -21.78
CA LYS A 175 -49.72 -37.23 -21.66
C LYS A 175 -49.08 -36.10 -22.48
N GLN A 176 -49.69 -35.71 -23.60
CA GLN A 176 -49.12 -34.73 -24.52
C GLN A 176 -49.26 -33.28 -24.01
N LEU A 177 -50.31 -32.99 -23.24
CA LEU A 177 -50.47 -31.70 -22.55
C LEU A 177 -49.50 -31.57 -21.36
N SER A 178 -49.20 -32.67 -20.64
CA SER A 178 -48.24 -32.67 -19.53
C SER A 178 -46.79 -32.42 -19.96
N ARG A 179 -46.42 -32.82 -21.19
CA ARG A 179 -45.05 -32.66 -21.73
C ARG A 179 -44.76 -31.20 -22.10
N SER A 180 -45.68 -30.55 -22.82
CA SER A 180 -45.61 -29.13 -23.18
C SER A 180 -45.48 -28.18 -21.97
N SER A 181 -46.16 -28.50 -20.86
CA SER A 181 -46.04 -27.74 -19.61
C SER A 181 -44.67 -27.93 -18.95
N LYS A 182 -44.11 -29.14 -19.01
CA LYS A 182 -42.81 -29.47 -18.43
C LYS A 182 -41.66 -28.81 -19.20
N GLU A 183 -41.71 -28.81 -20.53
CA GLU A 183 -40.69 -28.20 -21.39
C GLU A 183 -40.63 -26.66 -21.24
N LYS A 184 -41.78 -25.99 -21.01
CA LYS A 184 -41.80 -24.56 -20.66
C LYS A 184 -41.13 -24.30 -19.31
N GLN A 185 -41.39 -25.16 -18.34
CA GLN A 185 -40.84 -25.07 -16.99
C GLN A 185 -39.33 -25.31 -16.99
N ASP A 186 -38.82 -26.24 -17.80
CA ASP A 186 -37.39 -26.52 -17.94
C ASP A 186 -36.62 -25.31 -18.53
N VAL A 187 -37.19 -24.62 -19.52
CA VAL A 187 -36.63 -23.36 -20.06
C VAL A 187 -36.65 -22.23 -19.04
N GLU A 188 -37.68 -22.16 -18.20
CA GLU A 188 -37.80 -21.15 -17.14
C GLU A 188 -36.76 -21.36 -16.04
N TYR A 189 -36.61 -22.59 -15.53
CA TYR A 189 -35.55 -22.93 -14.58
C TYR A 189 -34.15 -22.67 -15.13
N ALA A 190 -33.90 -22.97 -16.41
CA ALA A 190 -32.60 -22.69 -17.03
C ALA A 190 -32.30 -21.17 -17.09
N LYS A 191 -33.32 -20.33 -17.29
CA LYS A 191 -33.19 -18.86 -17.23
C LYS A 191 -32.94 -18.38 -15.80
N GLU A 192 -33.70 -18.86 -14.84
CA GLU A 192 -33.55 -18.49 -13.42
C GLU A 192 -32.16 -18.85 -12.90
N ASN A 193 -31.65 -20.04 -13.23
CA ASN A 193 -30.30 -20.46 -12.85
C ASN A 193 -29.21 -19.58 -13.49
N LEU A 194 -29.35 -19.23 -14.77
CA LEU A 194 -28.43 -18.30 -15.44
C LEU A 194 -28.45 -16.92 -14.77
N GLU A 195 -29.64 -16.43 -14.42
CA GLU A 195 -29.81 -15.13 -13.77
C GLU A 195 -29.21 -15.13 -12.35
N ALA A 196 -29.44 -16.21 -11.58
CA ALA A 196 -28.84 -16.36 -10.25
C ALA A 196 -27.30 -16.39 -10.31
N LEU A 197 -26.70 -17.03 -11.31
CA LEU A 197 -25.25 -17.04 -11.51
C LEU A 197 -24.71 -15.66 -11.90
N LYS A 198 -25.44 -14.89 -12.73
CA LYS A 198 -25.09 -13.51 -13.05
C LYS A 198 -25.13 -12.61 -11.82
N GLN A 199 -26.19 -12.72 -11.02
CA GLN A 199 -26.29 -11.98 -9.76
C GLN A 199 -25.14 -12.32 -8.79
N GLN A 200 -24.69 -13.58 -8.74
CA GLN A 200 -23.51 -13.96 -7.96
C GLN A 200 -22.22 -13.31 -8.47
N ARG A 201 -22.06 -13.21 -9.79
CA ARG A 201 -20.93 -12.51 -10.43
C ARG A 201 -20.97 -11.01 -10.14
N ASP A 202 -22.14 -10.39 -10.19
CA ASP A 202 -22.30 -8.96 -9.92
C ASP A 202 -21.99 -8.63 -8.46
N ARG A 203 -22.43 -9.47 -7.51
CA ARG A 203 -22.03 -9.33 -6.10
C ARG A 203 -20.53 -9.47 -5.89
N LEU A 204 -19.89 -10.41 -6.59
CA LEU A 204 -18.44 -10.58 -6.54
C LEU A 204 -17.71 -9.33 -7.07
N GLU A 205 -18.25 -8.70 -8.12
CA GLU A 205 -17.77 -7.41 -8.64
C GLU A 205 -17.92 -6.30 -7.61
N GLU A 206 -19.07 -6.19 -6.94
CA GLU A 206 -19.28 -5.21 -5.87
C GLU A 206 -18.28 -5.39 -4.72
N GLU A 207 -18.03 -6.64 -4.30
CA GLU A 207 -17.02 -6.98 -3.28
C GLU A 207 -15.60 -6.56 -3.73
N PHE A 208 -15.22 -6.89 -4.97
CA PHE A 208 -13.93 -6.50 -5.53
C PHE A 208 -13.77 -4.97 -5.57
N GLN A 209 -14.78 -4.25 -6.08
CA GLN A 209 -14.76 -2.78 -6.15
C GLN A 209 -14.77 -2.13 -4.76
N ALA A 210 -15.41 -2.75 -3.76
CA ALA A 210 -15.33 -2.28 -2.38
C ALA A 210 -13.92 -2.43 -1.81
N GLU A 211 -13.25 -3.56 -2.03
CA GLU A 211 -11.87 -3.76 -1.58
C GLU A 211 -10.86 -2.86 -2.32
N VAL A 212 -11.03 -2.64 -3.63
CA VAL A 212 -10.21 -1.68 -4.41
C VAL A 212 -10.34 -0.27 -3.83
N ARG A 213 -11.57 0.21 -3.57
CA ARG A 213 -11.79 1.53 -2.95
C ARG A 213 -11.17 1.62 -1.57
N ALA A 214 -11.27 0.57 -0.76
CA ALA A 214 -10.65 0.52 0.56
C ALA A 214 -9.12 0.56 0.50
N LEU A 215 -8.52 -0.03 -0.53
CA LEU A 215 -7.08 0.04 -0.78
C LEU A 215 -6.64 1.47 -1.16
N SER A 216 -7.36 2.11 -2.09
CA SER A 216 -7.04 3.47 -2.55
C SER A 216 -7.27 4.55 -1.49
N ALA A 217 -8.29 4.40 -0.64
CA ALA A 217 -8.62 5.37 0.40
C ALA A 217 -7.65 5.36 1.59
N ARG A 218 -6.81 4.32 1.72
CA ARG A 218 -5.96 4.14 2.90
C ARG A 218 -4.71 5.00 2.91
N ILE A 219 -4.28 5.56 1.77
CA ILE A 219 -2.94 6.15 1.67
C ILE A 219 -2.98 7.39 0.77
N ASP A 220 -3.04 8.57 1.40
CA ASP A 220 -2.63 9.82 0.76
C ASP A 220 -1.41 10.39 1.52
N PRO A 221 -0.18 10.15 1.00
CA PRO A 221 1.04 10.61 1.64
C PRO A 221 1.18 12.13 1.76
N LEU A 222 0.41 12.90 0.98
CA LEU A 222 0.46 14.37 1.05
C LEU A 222 -0.35 14.92 2.21
N THR A 223 -1.43 14.26 2.58
CA THR A 223 -2.33 14.71 3.65
C THR A 223 -2.16 13.92 4.94
N GLU A 224 -1.40 12.82 4.91
CA GLU A 224 -1.05 12.07 6.10
C GLU A 224 -0.36 12.97 7.15
N LYS A 225 -0.81 12.81 8.40
CA LYS A 225 -0.17 13.40 9.57
C LYS A 225 1.08 12.59 9.92
N LEU A 226 2.24 13.17 9.66
CA LEU A 226 3.52 12.59 10.03
C LEU A 226 3.77 12.79 11.53
N GLU A 227 4.38 11.79 12.15
CA GLU A 227 4.79 11.84 13.55
C GLU A 227 6.29 12.17 13.64
N THR A 228 6.71 12.84 14.72
CA THR A 228 8.12 13.11 14.98
C THR A 228 8.64 12.09 15.99
N LEU A 229 9.61 11.28 15.57
CA LEU A 229 10.34 10.38 16.44
C LEU A 229 11.69 11.00 16.79
N SER A 230 11.91 11.27 18.08
CA SER A 230 13.15 11.84 18.59
C SER A 230 14.02 10.75 19.21
N ILE A 231 15.18 10.50 18.60
CA ILE A 231 16.13 9.49 19.06
C ILE A 231 17.30 10.20 19.74
N LYS A 232 17.48 9.98 21.05
CA LYS A 232 18.64 10.49 21.78
C LYS A 232 19.84 9.56 21.59
N PRO A 233 21.03 10.09 21.22
CA PRO A 233 22.21 9.26 21.09
C PRO A 233 22.69 8.79 22.46
N THR A 234 23.08 7.53 22.55
CA THR A 234 23.86 7.05 23.71
C THR A 234 25.34 7.36 23.50
N LYS A 235 26.14 7.37 24.57
CA LYS A 235 27.60 7.57 24.45
C LYS A 235 28.27 6.59 23.50
N THR A 236 27.79 5.35 23.44
CA THR A 236 28.30 4.32 22.52
C THR A 236 27.94 4.56 21.05
N ASN A 237 27.00 5.47 20.77
CA ASN A 237 26.62 5.86 19.41
C ASN A 237 27.28 7.16 18.95
N ILE A 238 28.21 7.70 19.73
CA ILE A 238 28.91 8.95 19.43
C ILE A 238 30.36 8.62 19.13
N THR A 239 30.84 9.10 17.97
CA THR A 239 32.25 9.01 17.58
C THR A 239 32.78 10.41 17.35
N THR A 240 33.78 10.82 18.12
CA THR A 240 34.49 12.08 17.88
C THR A 240 35.43 11.88 16.68
N LYS A 241 35.22 12.61 15.59
CA LYS A 241 36.12 12.57 14.42
C LYS A 241 37.36 13.44 14.63
N LEU A 242 37.16 14.62 15.21
CA LEU A 242 38.20 15.60 15.48
C LEU A 242 37.82 16.43 16.71
N LEU A 243 38.78 16.63 17.60
CA LEU A 243 38.75 17.67 18.63
C LEU A 243 40.04 18.47 18.48
N ALA A 244 39.92 19.76 18.20
CA ALA A 244 41.06 20.63 17.95
C ALA A 244 40.85 22.01 18.58
N LEU A 245 41.95 22.63 18.96
CA LEU A 245 41.97 24.04 19.31
C LEU A 245 41.99 24.88 18.03
N VAL A 246 41.14 25.89 17.97
CA VAL A 246 41.06 26.82 16.84
C VAL A 246 41.05 28.26 17.35
N TRP A 247 41.58 29.17 16.54
CA TRP A 247 41.41 30.61 16.73
C TRP A 247 40.30 31.09 15.82
N ASN A 248 39.21 31.58 16.41
CA ASN A 248 38.08 32.13 15.68
C ASN A 248 38.28 33.65 15.51
N PRO A 249 38.37 34.18 14.28
CA PRO A 249 38.54 35.62 14.04
C PRO A 249 37.31 36.45 14.41
N ASN A 250 36.13 35.84 14.53
CA ASN A 250 34.87 36.50 14.89
C ASN A 250 34.31 35.89 16.19
N PRO A 251 34.76 36.34 17.37
CA PRO A 251 34.31 35.81 18.67
C PRO A 251 32.82 36.04 18.93
#